data_AF-A0A1S8D2E2-F1
#
_entry.id   AF-A0A1S8D2E2-F1
#
_cell.length_a   1.000
_cell.length_b   1.000
_cell.length_c   1.000
_cell.angle_alpha   90.00
_cell.angle_beta   90.00
_cell.angle_gamma   90.00
#
_symmetry.space_group_name_H-M   'P 1'
#
loop_
_entity.id
_entity.type
_entity.pdbx_description
1 polymer ?
#
loop_
_entity_poly.entity_id
_entity_poly.type
_entity_poly.pdbx_seq_one_letter_code
_entity_poly.pdbx_strand_id
1 'polypeptide(L)'
;MAAKLVQPPAYRIAVPPPDAAMLTDAGSRRFASDLADALVAAEVPAVASQPWPLDWRLKVVASREGQTIVPRYTLENADAQSVVEARGNPVRIEEWAGEDPKMLQRVATSDAGTVATLLARADAARRAADPATLVANGPPRLRFIGVKGAPGDGDAALTTRMTDFLADKGFLVQPQAEGSLFSLEGRVNMVPIPDRQQRVEIQWIVTRKDGQEIGRAIQMNQIPQGTLNGLWGDVAYVVSQEAAQGVRDIINNAGGFGPPPTSPGGTGTKAPGGKPQAGVAPPAPAGDAASMAAPLLLPEDDSLPPPQG
;
A
#
# COMPACT_ATOMS: atom_id res chain seq x y z
N MET A 1 20.69 -14.30 -13.77
CA MET A 1 19.47 -14.37 -12.95
C MET A 1 19.51 -13.17 -12.01
N ALA A 2 18.68 -12.14 -12.24
CA ALA A 2 18.69 -10.95 -11.40
C ALA A 2 17.94 -11.25 -10.10
N ALA A 3 18.64 -11.20 -8.97
CA ALA A 3 18.02 -11.27 -7.65
C ALA A 3 17.03 -10.10 -7.54
N LYS A 4 15.75 -10.42 -7.44
CA LYS A 4 14.68 -9.46 -7.20
C LYS A 4 14.96 -8.86 -5.82
N LEU A 5 15.53 -7.66 -5.79
CA LEU A 5 15.67 -6.88 -4.57
C LEU A 5 14.28 -6.79 -3.94
N VAL A 6 14.10 -7.54 -2.85
CA VAL A 6 12.90 -7.44 -2.02
C VAL A 6 12.99 -6.07 -1.38
N GLN A 7 12.25 -5.10 -1.93
CA GLN A 7 12.12 -3.80 -1.28
C GLN A 7 11.58 -4.06 0.14
N PRO A 8 12.27 -3.58 1.18
CA PRO A 8 11.81 -3.75 2.55
C PRO A 8 10.43 -3.12 2.69
N PRO A 9 9.52 -3.74 3.46
CA PRO A 9 8.21 -3.16 3.72
C PRO A 9 8.37 -1.78 4.38
N ALA A 10 7.68 -0.77 3.85
CA ALA A 10 7.75 0.61 4.33
C ALA A 10 6.94 0.85 5.63
N TYR A 11 6.69 -0.21 6.40
CA TYR A 11 5.84 -0.21 7.60
C TYR A 11 6.64 -0.69 8.80
N ARG A 12 6.54 0.03 9.92
CA ARG A 12 7.07 -0.40 11.22
C ARG A 12 6.07 -1.36 11.88
N ILE A 13 6.57 -2.46 12.43
CA ILE A 13 5.74 -3.41 13.19
C ILE A 13 5.92 -3.18 14.68
N ALA A 14 4.83 -2.82 15.33
CA ALA A 14 4.77 -2.79 16.78
C ALA A 14 4.42 -4.18 17.33
N VAL A 15 5.26 -4.66 18.23
CA VAL A 15 5.08 -5.88 19.01
C VAL A 15 4.76 -5.46 20.44
N PRO A 16 3.48 -5.20 20.78
CA PRO A 16 3.11 -4.92 22.16
C PRO A 16 3.30 -6.16 23.04
N PRO A 17 3.55 -5.98 24.35
CA PRO A 17 3.50 -7.07 25.31
C PRO A 17 2.16 -7.81 25.19
N PRO A 18 2.15 -9.14 25.02
CA PRO A 18 0.90 -9.87 24.82
C PRO A 18 0.14 -10.09 26.13
N ASP A 19 -1.11 -9.62 26.17
CA ASP A 19 -1.98 -9.76 27.35
C ASP A 19 -2.62 -11.16 27.45
N ALA A 20 -2.66 -11.91 26.34
CA ALA A 20 -3.31 -13.21 26.22
C ALA A 20 -2.32 -14.34 25.90
N ALA A 21 -1.05 -14.18 26.28
CA ALA A 21 -0.01 -15.19 26.07
C ALA A 21 0.14 -16.19 27.22
N MET A 22 -0.70 -16.10 28.27
CA MET A 22 -0.55 -16.92 29.49
C MET A 22 0.84 -16.76 30.15
N LEU A 23 1.43 -15.57 30.03
CA LEU A 23 2.68 -15.15 30.66
C LEU A 23 2.37 -14.07 31.70
N THR A 24 3.29 -13.87 32.65
CA THR A 24 3.30 -12.71 33.53
C THR A 24 3.59 -11.43 32.74
N ASP A 25 3.28 -10.26 33.30
CA ASP A 25 3.62 -8.97 32.67
C ASP A 25 5.11 -8.85 32.32
N ALA A 26 5.98 -9.40 33.17
CA ALA A 26 7.42 -9.41 32.95
C ALA A 26 7.80 -10.35 31.79
N GLY A 27 7.25 -11.57 31.78
CA GLY A 27 7.40 -12.53 30.70
C GLY A 27 6.89 -12.00 29.36
N SER A 28 5.72 -11.36 29.35
CA SER A 28 5.13 -10.75 28.15
C SER A 28 6.00 -9.63 27.58
N ARG A 29 6.50 -8.70 28.41
CA ARG A 29 7.40 -7.64 27.93
C ARG A 29 8.71 -8.21 27.39
N ARG A 30 9.26 -9.23 28.07
CA ARG A 30 10.48 -9.90 27.62
C ARG A 30 10.27 -10.59 26.28
N PHE A 31 9.21 -11.37 26.15
CA PHE A 31 8.86 -12.07 24.93
C PHE A 31 8.62 -11.11 23.76
N ALA A 32 7.96 -9.98 23.99
CA ALA A 32 7.78 -8.95 22.98
C ALA A 32 9.13 -8.35 22.52
N SER A 33 10.06 -8.09 23.44
CA SER A 33 11.43 -7.65 23.11
C SER A 33 12.18 -8.69 22.28
N ASP A 34 12.22 -9.94 22.75
CA ASP A 34 12.93 -11.01 22.06
C ASP A 34 12.34 -11.27 20.65
N LEU A 35 11.02 -11.15 20.49
CA LEU A 35 10.34 -11.29 19.21
C LEU A 35 10.63 -10.12 18.27
N ALA A 36 10.63 -8.89 18.77
CA ALA A 36 11.01 -7.72 17.97
C ALA A 36 12.46 -7.83 17.49
N ASP A 37 13.40 -8.21 18.36
CA ASP A 37 14.81 -8.40 18.01
C ASP A 37 14.98 -9.51 16.96
N ALA A 38 14.26 -10.62 17.12
CA ALA A 38 14.26 -11.71 16.15
C ALA A 38 13.68 -11.33 14.79
N LEU A 39 12.63 -10.49 14.76
CA LEU A 39 12.07 -9.95 13.52
C LEU A 39 13.04 -9.00 12.83
N VAL A 40 13.71 -8.12 13.58
CA VAL A 40 14.76 -7.24 13.03
C VAL A 40 15.90 -8.06 12.44
N ALA A 41 16.32 -9.14 13.11
CA ALA A 41 17.31 -10.07 12.58
C ALA A 41 16.84 -10.80 11.30
N ALA A 42 15.53 -10.94 11.12
CA ALA A 42 14.90 -11.46 9.90
C ALA A 42 14.57 -10.37 8.86
N GLU A 43 15.23 -9.20 8.95
CA GLU A 43 15.06 -8.03 8.07
C GLU A 43 13.64 -7.42 8.09
N VAL A 44 12.87 -7.67 9.16
CA VAL A 44 11.56 -7.06 9.38
C VAL A 44 11.71 -5.90 10.37
N PRO A 45 11.38 -4.65 9.98
CA PRO A 45 11.49 -3.49 10.87
C PRO A 45 10.44 -3.53 11.99
N ALA A 46 10.77 -4.20 13.10
CA ALA A 46 9.92 -4.42 14.25
C ALA A 46 10.46 -3.75 15.52
N VAL A 47 9.57 -3.49 16.48
CA VAL A 47 9.90 -2.86 17.75
C VAL A 47 8.96 -3.32 18.87
N ALA A 48 9.51 -3.55 20.05
CA ALA A 48 8.73 -3.88 21.22
C ALA A 48 8.16 -2.61 21.87
N SER A 49 7.05 -2.11 21.33
CA SER A 49 6.33 -0.95 21.87
C SER A 49 4.83 -1.09 21.67
N GLN A 50 4.07 -0.23 22.34
CA GLN A 50 2.69 0.00 21.93
C GLN A 50 2.66 0.50 20.47
N PRO A 51 1.67 0.08 19.69
CA PRO A 51 1.54 0.52 18.30
C PRO A 51 1.26 2.02 18.25
N TRP A 52 2.04 2.73 17.43
CA TRP A 52 1.61 4.03 16.95
C TRP A 52 0.48 3.86 15.92
N PRO A 53 -0.32 4.90 15.65
CA PRO A 53 -1.50 4.71 14.81
C PRO A 53 -1.23 4.34 13.35
N LEU A 54 0.03 4.35 12.90
CA LEU A 54 0.48 3.89 11.57
C LEU A 54 1.28 2.59 11.63
N ASP A 55 1.60 2.11 12.82
CA ASP A 55 2.29 0.85 12.99
C ASP A 55 1.32 -0.29 12.74
N TRP A 56 1.80 -1.34 12.09
CA TRP A 56 1.07 -2.58 12.11
C TRP A 56 1.32 -3.26 13.43
N ARG A 57 0.28 -3.87 13.99
CA ARG A 57 0.35 -4.55 15.27
C ARG A 57 0.51 -6.04 15.06
N LEU A 58 1.54 -6.62 15.66
CA LEU A 58 1.65 -8.06 15.80
C LEU A 58 1.04 -8.47 17.14
N LYS A 59 -0.19 -8.99 17.11
CA LYS A 59 -0.87 -9.50 18.28
C LYS A 59 -0.48 -10.96 18.51
N VAL A 60 -0.11 -11.29 19.74
CA VAL A 60 0.19 -12.67 20.13
C VAL A 60 -0.84 -13.15 21.14
N VAL A 61 -1.47 -14.29 20.85
CA VAL A 61 -2.40 -14.99 21.75
C VAL A 61 -1.93 -16.42 21.88
N ALA A 62 -1.73 -16.90 23.10
CA ALA A 62 -1.36 -18.28 23.33
C ALA A 62 -2.60 -19.12 23.69
N SER A 63 -2.72 -20.30 23.11
CA SER A 63 -3.77 -21.26 23.46
C SER A 63 -3.17 -22.57 23.94
N ARG A 64 -3.75 -23.14 25.00
CA ARG A 64 -3.39 -24.47 25.48
C ARG A 64 -4.04 -25.53 24.59
N GLU A 65 -3.20 -26.39 24.02
CA GLU A 65 -3.60 -27.56 23.23
C GLU A 65 -2.95 -28.79 23.87
N GLY A 66 -3.74 -29.55 24.65
CA GLY A 66 -3.24 -30.69 25.41
C GLY A 66 -2.16 -30.32 26.45
N GLN A 67 -0.95 -30.84 26.26
CA GLN A 67 0.23 -30.59 27.11
C GLN A 67 1.15 -29.51 26.55
N THR A 68 0.71 -28.79 25.52
CA THR A 68 1.48 -27.72 24.87
C THR A 68 0.74 -26.40 24.85
N ILE A 69 1.49 -25.30 24.90
CA ILE A 69 1.04 -23.94 24.62
C ILE A 69 1.44 -23.60 23.19
N VAL A 70 0.48 -23.15 22.40
CA VAL A 70 0.68 -22.77 21.00
C VAL A 70 0.46 -21.26 20.88
N PRO A 71 1.51 -20.46 20.62
CA PRO A 71 1.35 -19.05 20.32
C PRO A 71 0.72 -18.88 18.92
N ARG A 72 -0.25 -17.97 18.82
CA ARG A 72 -0.91 -17.55 17.59
C ARG A 72 -0.58 -16.09 17.35
N TYR A 73 -0.14 -15.82 16.14
CA TYR A 73 0.27 -14.50 15.67
C TYR A 73 -0.80 -13.97 14.73
N THR A 74 -1.37 -12.83 15.06
CA THR A 74 -2.30 -12.12 14.20
C THR A 74 -1.67 -10.78 13.85
N LEU A 75 -1.52 -10.54 12.56
CA LEU A 75 -1.02 -9.27 12.07
C LEU A 75 -2.21 -8.37 11.74
N GLU A 76 -2.25 -7.21 12.37
CA GLU A 76 -3.28 -6.21 12.17
C GLU A 76 -2.67 -4.98 11.50
N ASN A 77 -3.38 -4.41 10.53
CA ASN A 77 -2.98 -3.16 9.91
C ASN A 77 -3.24 -1.94 10.83
N ALA A 78 -2.90 -0.74 10.35
CA ALA A 78 -3.17 0.52 11.05
C ALA A 78 -4.66 0.73 11.42
N ASP A 79 -5.59 0.11 10.69
CA ASP A 79 -7.05 0.14 10.94
C ASP A 79 -7.53 -0.93 11.95
N ALA A 80 -6.61 -1.64 12.61
CA ALA A 80 -6.88 -2.74 13.51
C ALA A 80 -7.66 -3.91 12.86
N GLN A 81 -7.56 -4.04 11.54
CA GLN A 81 -8.12 -5.17 10.80
C GLN A 81 -7.07 -6.28 10.69
N SER A 82 -7.44 -7.48 11.13
CA SER A 82 -6.61 -8.68 11.00
C SER A 82 -6.40 -9.02 9.53
N VAL A 83 -5.17 -8.91 9.07
CA VAL A 83 -4.79 -9.15 7.67
C VAL A 83 -4.49 -10.64 7.47
N VAL A 84 -3.70 -11.23 8.37
CA VAL A 84 -3.29 -12.63 8.28
C VAL A 84 -3.03 -13.19 9.68
N GLU A 85 -3.22 -14.49 9.85
CA GLU A 85 -2.89 -15.23 11.07
C GLU A 85 -1.89 -16.37 10.79
N ALA A 86 -1.01 -16.63 11.76
CA ALA A 86 -0.10 -17.77 11.77
C ALA A 86 -0.09 -18.45 13.14
N ARG A 87 0.26 -19.73 13.13
CA ARG A 87 0.52 -20.51 14.33
C ARG A 87 2.02 -20.64 14.50
N GLY A 88 2.52 -20.34 15.70
CA GLY A 88 3.88 -20.64 16.11
C GLY A 88 4.06 -22.09 16.49
N ASN A 89 5.27 -22.41 16.93
CA ASN A 89 5.61 -23.76 17.33
C ASN A 89 5.04 -24.10 18.72
N PRO A 90 4.54 -25.34 18.92
CA PRO A 90 4.05 -25.77 20.23
C PRO A 90 5.20 -25.86 21.24
N VAL A 91 4.99 -25.27 22.42
CA VAL A 91 5.93 -25.29 23.56
C VAL A 91 5.31 -26.10 24.69
N ARG A 92 6.10 -26.86 25.46
CA ARG A 92 5.56 -27.59 26.62
C ARG A 92 5.04 -26.63 27.68
N ILE A 93 3.95 -27.00 28.36
CA ILE A 93 3.31 -26.12 29.34
C ILE A 93 4.23 -25.78 30.52
N GLU A 94 5.05 -26.73 30.97
CA GLU A 94 5.99 -26.52 32.07
C GLU A 94 7.11 -25.57 31.69
N GLU A 95 7.57 -25.64 30.44
CA GLU A 95 8.60 -24.75 29.90
C GLU A 95 8.03 -23.34 29.75
N TRP A 96 6.85 -23.21 29.12
CA TRP A 96 6.16 -21.93 28.93
C TRP A 96 5.86 -21.22 30.25
N ALA A 97 5.33 -21.94 31.24
CA ALA A 97 5.03 -21.41 32.56
C ALA A 97 6.27 -21.06 33.39
N GLY A 98 7.42 -21.66 33.05
CA GLY A 98 8.70 -21.36 33.71
C GLY A 98 9.32 -20.02 33.28
N GLU A 99 8.87 -19.45 32.16
CA GLU A 99 9.34 -18.15 31.62
C GLU A 99 10.87 -18.03 31.53
N ASP A 100 11.58 -19.14 31.27
CA ASP A 100 13.04 -19.11 31.15
C ASP A 100 13.45 -18.18 29.99
N PRO A 101 14.34 -17.19 30.25
CA PRO A 101 14.71 -16.20 29.24
C PRO A 101 15.30 -16.79 27.96
N LYS A 102 16.06 -17.90 28.05
CA LYS A 102 16.65 -18.54 26.86
C LYS A 102 15.61 -19.34 26.09
N MET A 103 14.63 -19.92 26.79
CA MET A 103 13.49 -20.58 26.17
C MET A 103 12.64 -19.57 25.40
N LEU A 104 12.23 -18.46 26.03
CA LEU A 104 11.43 -17.41 25.39
C LEU A 104 12.13 -16.83 24.14
N GLN A 105 13.44 -16.54 24.24
CA GLN A 105 14.23 -16.09 23.11
C GLN A 105 14.28 -17.11 21.97
N ARG A 106 14.40 -18.41 22.29
CA ARG A 106 14.40 -19.48 21.28
C ARG A 106 13.06 -19.56 20.56
N VAL A 107 11.95 -19.49 21.30
CA VAL A 107 10.60 -19.49 20.71
C VAL A 107 10.41 -18.26 19.81
N ALA A 108 10.76 -17.07 20.31
CA ALA A 108 10.72 -15.84 19.53
C ALA A 108 11.53 -15.92 18.23
N THR A 109 12.76 -16.44 18.30
CA THR A 109 13.63 -16.63 17.12
C THR A 109 13.04 -17.63 16.13
N SER A 110 12.50 -18.75 16.62
CA SER A 110 11.89 -19.77 15.77
C SER A 110 10.62 -19.29 15.09
N ASP A 111 9.80 -18.51 15.79
CA ASP A 111 8.51 -18.04 15.30
C ASP A 111 8.64 -16.76 14.46
N ALA A 112 9.72 -15.99 14.62
CA ALA A 112 10.02 -14.84 13.77
C ALA A 112 10.09 -15.21 12.28
N GLY A 113 10.65 -16.37 11.93
CA GLY A 113 10.67 -16.86 10.54
C GLY A 113 9.26 -17.12 9.98
N THR A 114 8.37 -17.67 10.82
CA THR A 114 6.96 -17.88 10.47
C THR A 114 6.24 -16.54 10.28
N VAL A 115 6.48 -15.58 11.18
CA VAL A 115 5.89 -14.23 11.09
C VAL A 115 6.42 -13.46 9.88
N ALA A 116 7.72 -13.55 9.56
CA ALA A 116 8.30 -12.95 8.36
C ALA A 116 7.68 -13.51 7.07
N THR A 117 7.43 -14.82 7.02
CA THR A 117 6.73 -15.47 5.90
C THR A 117 5.27 -15.00 5.80
N LEU A 118 4.60 -14.84 6.94
CA LEU A 118 3.24 -14.28 7.01
C LEU A 118 3.20 -12.86 6.46
N LEU A 119 4.16 -12.01 6.85
CA LEU A 119 4.29 -10.63 6.39
C LEU A 119 4.51 -10.55 4.89
N ALA A 120 5.44 -11.34 4.35
CA ALA A 120 5.70 -11.39 2.92
C ALA A 120 4.45 -11.80 2.12
N ARG A 121 3.61 -12.69 2.66
CA ARG A 121 2.31 -13.05 2.05
C ARG A 121 1.29 -11.92 2.15
N ALA A 122 1.22 -11.23 3.29
CA ALA A 122 0.34 -10.08 3.48
C ALA A 122 0.68 -8.95 2.48
N ASP A 123 1.97 -8.65 2.33
CA ASP A 123 2.46 -7.65 1.37
C ASP A 123 2.21 -8.07 -0.08
N ALA A 124 2.45 -9.35 -0.41
CA ALA A 124 2.17 -9.87 -1.74
C ALA A 124 0.68 -9.82 -2.08
N ALA A 125 -0.20 -10.16 -1.13
CA ALA A 125 -1.65 -10.08 -1.29
C ALA A 125 -2.10 -8.62 -1.49
N ARG A 126 -1.51 -7.66 -0.77
CA ARG A 126 -1.78 -6.23 -0.96
C ARG A 126 -1.33 -5.73 -2.33
N ARG A 127 -0.10 -6.04 -2.74
CA ARG A 127 0.42 -5.64 -4.05
C ARG A 127 -0.35 -6.29 -5.21
N ALA A 128 -0.88 -7.50 -5.01
CA ALA A 128 -1.75 -8.15 -5.99
C ALA A 128 -3.17 -7.57 -6.00
N ALA A 129 -3.63 -7.04 -4.87
CA ALA A 129 -4.89 -6.31 -4.75
C ALA A 129 -4.84 -4.94 -5.43
N ASP A 130 -3.67 -4.30 -5.57
CA ASP A 130 -3.48 -2.93 -6.10
C ASP A 130 -4.23 -2.63 -7.44
N PRO A 131 -4.38 -3.56 -8.42
CA PRO A 131 -5.23 -3.33 -9.59
C PRO A 131 -6.69 -3.80 -9.41
N ALA A 132 -6.93 -4.82 -8.59
CA ALA A 132 -8.21 -5.55 -8.54
C ALA A 132 -9.17 -5.05 -7.45
N THR A 133 -8.69 -4.45 -6.36
CA THR A 133 -9.53 -3.89 -5.29
C THR A 133 -10.10 -2.51 -5.62
N LEU A 134 -9.49 -1.77 -6.55
CA LEU A 134 -10.07 -0.56 -7.14
C LEU A 134 -11.45 -0.84 -7.76
N VAL A 135 -11.65 -2.06 -8.27
CA VAL A 135 -12.90 -2.49 -8.92
C VAL A 135 -13.92 -3.05 -7.91
N ALA A 136 -13.47 -3.63 -6.79
CA ALA A 136 -14.34 -4.31 -5.83
C ALA A 136 -14.87 -3.42 -4.69
N ASN A 137 -14.12 -2.40 -4.26
CA ASN A 137 -14.51 -1.47 -3.17
C ASN A 137 -14.71 -0.03 -3.62
N GLY A 138 -14.56 0.23 -4.93
CA GLY A 138 -14.46 1.58 -5.48
C GLY A 138 -13.10 2.25 -5.19
N PRO A 139 -12.78 3.35 -5.88
CA PRO A 139 -11.56 4.10 -5.64
C PRO A 139 -11.45 4.59 -4.18
N PRO A 140 -10.28 4.50 -3.51
CA PRO A 140 -10.08 5.01 -2.16
C PRO A 140 -10.49 6.48 -2.04
N ARG A 141 -11.32 6.79 -1.04
CA ARG A 141 -11.81 8.15 -0.80
C ARG A 141 -10.77 8.96 -0.03
N LEU A 142 -10.40 10.10 -0.60
CA LEU A 142 -9.49 11.06 0.00
C LEU A 142 -10.25 12.37 0.22
N ARG A 143 -10.32 12.81 1.47
CA ARG A 143 -10.85 14.13 1.76
C ARG A 143 -9.81 15.17 1.39
N PHE A 144 -10.14 16.15 0.57
CA PHE A 144 -9.24 17.26 0.29
C PHE A 144 -9.83 18.57 0.83
N ILE A 145 -9.13 19.16 1.79
CA ILE A 145 -9.52 20.41 2.45
C ILE A 145 -9.33 21.61 1.50
N GLY A 146 -8.45 21.45 0.52
CA GLY A 146 -7.98 22.50 -0.37
C GLY A 146 -6.63 23.05 0.06
N VAL A 147 -6.23 24.12 -0.61
CA VAL A 147 -4.97 24.83 -0.38
C VAL A 147 -5.24 26.18 0.29
N LYS A 148 -4.34 26.61 1.16
CA LYS A 148 -4.37 27.93 1.81
C LYS A 148 -3.04 28.64 1.73
N GLY A 149 -3.09 29.95 1.53
CA GLY A 149 -1.96 30.87 1.68
C GLY A 149 -1.26 31.24 0.38
N ALA A 150 -1.73 30.74 -0.77
CA ALA A 150 -1.20 31.14 -2.05
C ALA A 150 -1.79 32.50 -2.49
N PRO A 151 -0.96 33.45 -2.95
CA PRO A 151 -1.43 34.70 -3.56
C PRO A 151 -2.16 34.48 -4.89
N GLY A 152 -2.87 35.52 -5.35
CA GLY A 152 -3.56 35.48 -6.64
C GLY A 152 -4.69 34.45 -6.63
N ASP A 153 -4.74 33.62 -7.67
CA ASP A 153 -5.67 32.48 -7.78
C ASP A 153 -5.07 31.15 -7.28
N GLY A 154 -3.89 31.18 -6.66
CA GLY A 154 -3.10 29.99 -6.38
C GLY A 154 -3.78 28.93 -5.52
N ASP A 155 -4.58 29.34 -4.53
CA ASP A 155 -5.29 28.41 -3.66
C ASP A 155 -6.30 27.59 -4.47
N ALA A 156 -7.03 28.25 -5.39
CA ALA A 156 -8.00 27.60 -6.26
C ALA A 156 -7.29 26.76 -7.33
N ALA A 157 -6.28 27.31 -8.00
CA ALA A 157 -5.54 26.63 -9.07
C ALA A 157 -4.86 25.35 -8.57
N LEU A 158 -4.16 25.40 -7.42
CA LEU A 158 -3.52 24.23 -6.82
C LEU A 158 -4.56 23.20 -6.35
N THR A 159 -5.70 23.66 -5.80
CA THR A 159 -6.76 22.75 -5.38
C THR A 159 -7.35 21.99 -6.58
N THR A 160 -7.65 22.68 -7.67
CA THR A 160 -8.17 22.03 -8.89
C THR A 160 -7.16 21.04 -9.46
N ARG A 161 -5.92 21.46 -9.70
CA ARG A 161 -4.89 20.60 -10.30
C ARG A 161 -4.56 19.39 -9.43
N MET A 162 -4.47 19.57 -8.12
CA MET A 162 -4.21 18.46 -7.20
C MET A 162 -5.36 17.44 -7.19
N THR A 163 -6.61 17.91 -7.27
CA THR A 163 -7.78 17.03 -7.38
C THR A 163 -7.71 16.18 -8.65
N ASP A 164 -7.40 16.79 -9.80
CA ASP A 164 -7.27 16.10 -11.08
C ASP A 164 -6.18 15.01 -11.03
N PHE A 165 -4.98 15.36 -10.56
CA PHE A 165 -3.87 14.40 -10.51
C PHE A 165 -4.12 13.26 -9.52
N LEU A 166 -4.76 13.52 -8.39
CA LEU A 166 -5.12 12.46 -7.43
C LEU A 166 -6.21 11.55 -8.00
N ALA A 167 -7.17 12.09 -8.76
CA ALA A 167 -8.14 11.28 -9.50
C ALA A 167 -7.45 10.38 -10.53
N ASP A 168 -6.47 10.90 -11.27
CA ASP A 168 -5.63 10.10 -12.19
C ASP A 168 -4.81 9.03 -11.47
N LYS A 169 -4.48 9.23 -10.18
CA LYS A 169 -3.83 8.21 -9.33
C LYS A 169 -4.82 7.21 -8.73
N GLY A 170 -6.11 7.30 -9.06
CA GLY A 170 -7.16 6.37 -8.63
C GLY A 170 -7.84 6.73 -7.31
N PHE A 171 -7.66 7.95 -6.80
CA PHE A 171 -8.37 8.42 -5.60
C PHE A 171 -9.72 9.05 -5.96
N LEU A 172 -10.75 8.81 -5.15
CA LEU A 172 -11.97 9.60 -5.17
C LEU A 172 -11.80 10.79 -4.23
N VAL A 173 -11.44 11.94 -4.80
CA VAL A 173 -11.23 13.16 -4.04
C VAL A 173 -12.56 13.85 -3.74
N GLN A 174 -12.81 14.18 -2.48
CA GLN A 174 -14.05 14.81 -2.04
C GLN A 174 -13.79 15.86 -0.95
N PRO A 175 -14.59 16.93 -0.85
CA PRO A 175 -14.43 17.90 0.24
C PRO A 175 -14.97 17.37 1.58
N GLN A 176 -15.94 16.45 1.56
CA GLN A 176 -16.55 15.87 2.76
C GLN A 176 -15.67 14.81 3.42
N ALA A 177 -15.77 14.68 4.74
CA ALA A 177 -15.06 13.62 5.49
C ALA A 177 -15.73 12.24 5.38
N GLU A 178 -16.99 12.17 4.95
CA GLU A 178 -17.80 10.95 4.93
C GLU A 178 -17.13 9.81 4.14
N GLY A 179 -16.74 8.74 4.83
CA GLY A 179 -16.12 7.57 4.22
C GLY A 179 -14.67 7.76 3.72
N SER A 180 -14.05 8.91 4.00
CA SER A 180 -12.64 9.15 3.70
C SER A 180 -11.75 8.68 4.87
N LEU A 181 -10.76 7.84 4.57
CA LEU A 181 -9.80 7.36 5.58
C LEU A 181 -8.66 8.37 5.81
N PHE A 182 -8.42 9.22 4.82
CA PHE A 182 -7.36 10.21 4.82
C PHE A 182 -7.92 11.59 4.46
N SER A 183 -7.26 12.63 4.96
CA SER A 183 -7.47 14.03 4.60
C SER A 183 -6.16 14.65 4.11
N LEU A 184 -6.24 15.47 3.07
CA LEU A 184 -5.13 16.25 2.51
C LEU A 184 -5.38 17.74 2.76
N GLU A 185 -4.33 18.46 3.13
CA GLU A 185 -4.32 19.93 3.22
C GLU A 185 -3.08 20.46 2.49
N GLY A 186 -3.24 21.49 1.66
CA GLY A 186 -2.12 22.23 1.10
C GLY A 186 -1.90 23.54 1.85
N ARG A 187 -0.65 23.85 2.20
CA ARG A 187 -0.25 25.14 2.77
C ARG A 187 0.84 25.74 1.92
N VAL A 188 0.63 26.98 1.51
CA VAL A 188 1.62 27.76 0.78
C VAL A 188 2.11 28.87 1.69
N ASN A 189 3.43 28.96 1.81
CA ASN A 189 4.11 30.02 2.52
C ASN A 189 5.08 30.72 1.59
N MET A 190 5.19 32.03 1.76
CA MET A 190 5.94 32.90 0.89
C MET A 190 6.76 33.88 1.70
N VAL A 191 8.07 33.82 1.54
CA VAL A 191 9.02 34.61 2.31
C VAL A 191 9.88 35.43 1.35
N PRO A 192 9.81 36.78 1.40
CA PRO A 192 10.73 37.63 0.66
C PRO A 192 12.18 37.36 1.07
N ILE A 193 13.08 37.31 0.10
CA ILE A 193 14.53 37.19 0.31
C ILE A 193 15.26 38.33 -0.41
N PRO A 194 16.55 38.61 -0.11
CA PRO A 194 17.32 39.63 -0.81
C PRO A 194 17.31 39.47 -2.34
N ASP A 195 17.74 40.50 -3.06
CA ASP A 195 17.84 40.50 -4.54
C ASP A 195 16.51 40.45 -5.30
N ARG A 196 15.43 40.98 -4.71
CA ARG A 196 14.06 40.95 -5.29
C ARG A 196 13.59 39.54 -5.61
N GLN A 197 14.05 38.57 -4.83
CA GLN A 197 13.65 37.19 -4.92
C GLN A 197 12.65 36.87 -3.80
N GLN A 198 11.95 35.76 -3.95
CA GLN A 198 10.97 35.28 -3.00
C GLN A 198 11.07 33.77 -2.93
N ARG A 199 11.14 33.24 -1.72
CA ARG A 199 11.10 31.80 -1.46
C ARG A 199 9.64 31.38 -1.30
N VAL A 200 9.26 30.37 -2.06
CA VAL A 200 7.95 29.72 -2.00
C VAL A 200 8.15 28.35 -1.39
N GLU A 201 7.35 28.05 -0.39
CA GLU A 201 7.30 26.75 0.27
C GLU A 201 5.87 26.24 0.21
N ILE A 202 5.71 25.05 -0.34
CA ILE A 202 4.42 24.37 -0.49
C ILE A 202 4.49 23.09 0.31
N GLN A 203 3.66 22.99 1.34
CA GLN A 203 3.54 21.83 2.20
C GLN A 203 2.21 21.13 1.94
N TRP A 204 2.27 19.85 1.60
CA TRP A 204 1.13 18.97 1.46
C TRP A 204 1.08 18.05 2.67
N ILE A 205 0.10 18.25 3.54
CA ILE A 205 -0.03 17.55 4.80
C ILE A 205 -1.11 16.48 4.64
N VAL A 206 -0.74 15.23 4.84
CA VAL A 206 -1.68 14.12 4.83
C VAL A 206 -1.97 13.73 6.27
N THR A 207 -3.25 13.71 6.62
CA THR A 207 -3.76 13.33 7.93
C THR A 207 -4.70 12.15 7.80
N ARG A 208 -4.85 11.37 8.85
CA ARG A 208 -5.82 10.27 8.93
C ARG A 208 -7.17 10.78 9.44
N LYS A 209 -8.22 9.96 9.34
CA LYS A 209 -9.56 10.22 9.91
C LYS A 209 -9.57 10.61 11.40
N ASP A 210 -8.56 10.22 12.17
CA ASP A 210 -8.39 10.58 13.59
C ASP A 210 -7.71 11.95 13.80
N GLY A 211 -7.31 12.62 12.72
CA GLY A 211 -6.64 13.90 12.73
C GLY A 211 -5.12 13.81 12.87
N GLN A 212 -4.54 12.62 12.98
CA GLN A 212 -3.09 12.48 13.08
C GLN A 212 -2.42 12.67 11.72
N GLU A 213 -1.34 13.46 11.69
CA GLU A 213 -0.49 13.59 10.52
C GLU A 213 0.27 12.30 10.25
N ILE A 214 0.10 11.77 9.04
CA ILE A 214 0.74 10.54 8.58
C ILE A 214 1.99 10.80 7.74
N GLY A 215 2.11 12.00 7.22
CA GLY A 215 3.27 12.47 6.48
C GLY A 215 2.99 13.80 5.81
N ARG A 216 4.07 14.40 5.30
CA ARG A 216 3.99 15.61 4.49
C ARG A 216 4.96 15.58 3.33
N ALA A 217 4.57 16.17 2.20
CA ALA A 217 5.46 16.46 1.09
C ALA A 217 5.74 17.96 1.07
N ILE A 218 7.03 18.35 1.05
CA ILE A 218 7.45 19.74 1.04
C ILE A 218 8.17 20.02 -0.27
N GLN A 219 7.73 21.05 -0.97
CA GLN A 219 8.36 21.58 -2.18
C GLN A 219 8.80 23.02 -1.90
N MET A 220 10.04 23.34 -2.25
CA MET A 220 10.61 24.67 -2.03
C MET A 220 11.22 25.17 -3.33
N ASN A 221 10.91 26.41 -3.71
CA ASN A 221 11.53 27.05 -4.86
C ASN A 221 11.82 28.53 -4.60
N GLN A 222 12.77 29.09 -5.34
CA GLN A 222 13.09 30.52 -5.31
C GLN A 222 12.72 31.14 -6.65
N ILE A 223 11.94 32.21 -6.60
CA ILE A 223 11.40 32.88 -7.78
C ILE A 223 11.52 34.39 -7.65
N PRO A 224 11.55 35.14 -8.77
CA PRO A 224 11.47 36.59 -8.71
C PRO A 224 10.19 37.04 -7.99
N GLN A 225 10.32 38.06 -7.14
CA GLN A 225 9.20 38.59 -6.37
C GLN A 225 8.04 39.02 -7.28
N GLY A 226 6.82 38.66 -6.90
CA GLY A 226 5.60 39.04 -7.62
C GLY A 226 5.21 38.16 -8.80
N THR A 227 6.05 37.19 -9.20
CA THR A 227 5.76 36.24 -10.29
C THR A 227 4.48 35.43 -10.05
N LEU A 228 4.14 35.16 -8.79
CA LEU A 228 2.97 34.36 -8.39
C LEU A 228 1.79 35.20 -7.86
N ASN A 229 1.78 36.52 -8.09
CA ASN A 229 0.66 37.35 -7.63
C ASN A 229 -0.58 37.26 -8.53
N GLY A 230 -0.44 36.66 -9.72
CA GLY A 230 -1.48 36.54 -10.74
C GLY A 230 -2.01 35.12 -10.87
N LEU A 231 -1.95 34.58 -12.10
CA LEU A 231 -2.47 33.26 -12.44
C LEU A 231 -1.44 32.16 -12.21
N TRP A 232 -1.85 31.10 -11.52
CA TRP A 232 -1.00 29.98 -11.14
C TRP A 232 -1.09 28.78 -12.08
N GLY A 233 -1.94 28.80 -13.09
CA GLY A 233 -2.32 27.61 -13.89
C GLY A 233 -1.18 26.66 -14.26
N ASP A 234 -0.08 27.18 -14.81
CA ASP A 234 1.09 26.39 -15.23
C ASP A 234 1.92 25.89 -14.06
N VAL A 235 2.13 26.74 -13.05
CA VAL A 235 2.88 26.40 -11.83
C VAL A 235 2.11 25.35 -11.03
N ALA A 236 0.80 25.53 -10.88
CA ALA A 236 -0.08 24.60 -10.21
C ALA A 236 -0.07 23.22 -10.89
N TYR A 237 0.00 23.17 -12.22
CA TYR A 237 0.10 21.90 -12.94
C TYR A 237 1.36 21.11 -12.53
N VAL A 238 2.54 21.73 -12.60
CA VAL A 238 3.82 21.06 -12.30
C VAL A 238 3.90 20.69 -10.82
N VAL A 239 3.58 21.63 -9.93
CA VAL A 239 3.61 21.43 -8.48
C VAL A 239 2.68 20.29 -8.07
N SER A 240 1.44 20.30 -8.55
CA SER A 240 0.45 19.28 -8.20
C SER A 240 0.80 17.91 -8.80
N GLN A 241 1.40 17.84 -9.98
CA GLN A 241 1.82 16.57 -10.60
C GLN A 241 2.84 15.83 -9.72
N GLU A 242 3.89 16.54 -9.29
CA GLU A 242 4.94 15.98 -8.44
C GLU A 242 4.39 15.64 -7.05
N ALA A 243 3.61 16.54 -6.46
CA ALA A 243 3.09 16.35 -5.12
C ALA A 243 2.03 15.23 -5.05
N ALA A 244 1.22 15.03 -6.09
CA ALA A 244 0.26 13.93 -6.13
C ALA A 244 0.95 12.56 -6.06
N GLN A 245 2.14 12.42 -6.65
CA GLN A 245 2.93 11.21 -6.51
C GLN A 245 3.43 11.02 -5.07
N GLY A 246 4.00 12.07 -4.45
CA GLY A 246 4.44 12.01 -3.06
C GLY A 246 3.30 11.72 -2.06
N VAL A 247 2.11 12.30 -2.28
CA VAL A 247 0.91 12.03 -1.47
C VAL A 247 0.47 10.58 -1.60
N ARG A 248 0.44 10.03 -2.83
CA ARG A 248 0.14 8.61 -3.05
C ARG A 248 1.11 7.72 -2.28
N ASP A 249 2.41 8.01 -2.35
CA ASP A 249 3.42 7.22 -1.67
C ASP A 249 3.26 7.29 -0.15
N ILE A 250 2.94 8.47 0.43
CA ILE A 250 2.62 8.63 1.85
C ILE A 250 1.40 7.77 2.25
N ILE A 251 0.32 7.83 1.47
CA ILE A 251 -0.91 7.06 1.75
C ILE A 251 -0.64 5.56 1.66
N ASN A 252 0.11 5.12 0.65
CA ASN A 252 0.53 3.73 0.50
C ASN A 252 1.35 3.27 1.71
N ASN A 253 2.31 4.07 2.15
CA ASN A 253 3.17 3.80 3.31
C ASN A 253 2.42 3.85 4.65
N ALA A 254 1.26 4.50 4.71
CA ALA A 254 0.38 4.48 5.88
C ALA A 254 -0.57 3.26 5.92
N GLY A 255 -0.53 2.38 4.91
CA GLY A 255 -1.40 1.20 4.81
C GLY A 255 -2.74 1.49 4.13
N GLY A 256 -2.81 2.56 3.33
CA GLY A 256 -4.03 3.23 2.87
C GLY A 256 -4.95 2.53 1.88
N PHE A 257 -4.80 1.22 1.69
CA PHE A 257 -5.83 0.40 1.07
C PHE A 257 -6.26 -0.65 2.10
N GLY A 258 -7.44 -0.44 2.68
CA GLY A 258 -7.98 -1.36 3.68
C GLY A 258 -8.03 -2.80 3.14
N PRO A 259 -7.85 -3.83 4.00
CA PRO A 259 -8.09 -5.21 3.62
C PRO A 259 -9.52 -5.41 3.10
N PRO A 260 -9.72 -6.42 2.22
CA PRO A 260 -11.04 -6.71 1.67
C PRO A 260 -12.06 -6.94 2.79
N PRO A 261 -13.33 -6.54 2.62
CA PRO A 261 -14.37 -6.92 3.56
C PRO A 261 -14.47 -8.44 3.57
N THR A 262 -14.26 -9.05 4.74
CA THR A 262 -14.61 -10.45 4.98
C THR A 262 -16.11 -10.60 4.79
N SER A 263 -16.54 -11.30 3.74
CA SER A 263 -17.94 -11.71 3.61
C SER A 263 -18.35 -12.52 4.85
N PRO A 264 -19.44 -12.15 5.55
CA PRO A 264 -20.00 -12.99 6.61
C PRO A 264 -20.50 -14.31 6.00
N GLY A 265 -20.29 -15.39 6.74
CA GLY A 265 -20.38 -16.76 6.22
C GLY A 265 -21.72 -17.15 5.58
N GLY A 266 -21.61 -17.90 4.50
CA GLY A 266 -22.64 -18.82 4.04
C GLY A 266 -22.26 -20.23 4.51
N THR A 267 -22.83 -20.64 5.63
CA THR A 267 -22.88 -22.04 6.07
C THR A 267 -23.51 -22.91 4.98
N GLY A 268 -22.97 -24.11 4.80
CA GLY A 268 -23.44 -25.05 3.79
C GLY A 268 -24.92 -25.38 3.93
N THR A 269 -25.62 -25.47 2.80
CA THR A 269 -26.79 -26.32 2.67
C THR A 269 -26.77 -27.00 1.31
N LYS A 270 -26.90 -28.32 1.40
CA LYS A 270 -26.97 -29.38 0.41
C LYS A 270 -27.82 -29.06 -0.83
N ALA A 271 -27.33 -29.50 -1.99
CA ALA A 271 -28.05 -29.54 -3.27
C ALA A 271 -29.38 -30.30 -3.20
N PRO A 272 -30.30 -30.02 -4.16
CA PRO A 272 -30.62 -31.09 -5.11
C PRO A 272 -30.71 -30.62 -6.58
N GLY A 273 -30.03 -31.39 -7.44
CA GLY A 273 -30.57 -31.94 -8.70
C GLY A 273 -31.02 -31.01 -9.83
N GLY A 274 -30.17 -30.87 -10.85
CA GLY A 274 -30.55 -30.46 -12.21
C GLY A 274 -29.43 -30.74 -13.21
N LYS A 275 -29.72 -31.58 -14.22
CA LYS A 275 -28.79 -32.21 -15.18
C LYS A 275 -28.02 -31.23 -16.11
N PRO A 276 -26.90 -31.69 -16.72
CA PRO A 276 -25.92 -30.85 -17.40
C PRO A 276 -26.30 -30.50 -18.84
N GLN A 277 -25.95 -29.29 -19.30
CA GLN A 277 -25.85 -28.97 -20.73
C GLN A 277 -24.46 -28.48 -21.09
N ALA A 278 -24.04 -28.95 -22.25
CA ALA A 278 -22.68 -28.99 -22.75
C ALA A 278 -22.27 -27.68 -23.44
N GLY A 279 -21.02 -27.30 -23.18
CA GLY A 279 -19.98 -26.85 -24.11
C GLY A 279 -20.29 -25.78 -25.15
N VAL A 280 -19.50 -24.70 -25.13
CA VAL A 280 -18.75 -24.25 -26.33
C VAL A 280 -17.38 -23.70 -25.87
N ALA A 281 -16.32 -24.32 -26.38
CA ALA A 281 -14.93 -23.87 -26.28
C ALA A 281 -14.61 -22.86 -27.41
N PRO A 282 -13.62 -21.96 -27.21
CA PRO A 282 -13.30 -20.90 -28.17
C PRO A 282 -12.52 -21.41 -29.39
N PRO A 283 -12.63 -20.78 -30.58
CA PRO A 283 -11.83 -21.15 -31.74
C PRO A 283 -10.42 -20.52 -31.69
N ALA A 284 -9.44 -21.34 -32.03
CA ALA A 284 -8.06 -20.98 -32.34
C ALA A 284 -7.86 -20.99 -33.89
N PRO A 285 -6.71 -20.54 -34.43
CA PRO A 285 -6.60 -19.84 -35.71
C PRO A 285 -6.52 -20.76 -36.92
N ALA A 286 -6.97 -20.26 -38.08
CA ALA A 286 -6.81 -20.92 -39.37
C ALA A 286 -5.54 -20.41 -40.07
N GLY A 287 -4.60 -21.33 -40.28
CA GLY A 287 -3.55 -21.23 -41.28
C GLY A 287 -3.78 -22.25 -42.38
N ASP A 288 -3.66 -21.74 -43.61
CA ASP A 288 -3.05 -22.32 -44.80
C ASP A 288 -3.73 -23.36 -45.72
N ALA A 289 -3.41 -23.12 -46.99
CA ALA A 289 -3.18 -24.03 -48.10
C ALA A 289 -4.30 -24.42 -49.11
N ALA A 290 -4.09 -23.86 -50.33
CA ALA A 290 -4.05 -24.56 -51.64
C ALA A 290 -5.42 -24.88 -52.32
N SER A 291 -5.59 -24.91 -53.65
CA SER A 291 -4.71 -24.91 -54.82
C SER A 291 -5.54 -24.73 -56.11
N MET A 292 -4.87 -24.38 -57.21
CA MET A 292 -5.11 -24.75 -58.63
C MET A 292 -5.45 -23.66 -59.68
N ALA A 293 -4.41 -23.41 -60.52
CA ALA A 293 -4.35 -23.50 -62.00
C ALA A 293 -5.05 -22.47 -62.93
N ALA A 294 -4.24 -21.50 -63.41
CA ALA A 294 -3.86 -21.07 -64.80
C ALA A 294 -4.86 -21.16 -66.01
N PRO A 295 -4.64 -20.49 -67.19
CA PRO A 295 -3.52 -19.62 -67.63
C PRO A 295 -3.92 -18.35 -68.46
N LEU A 296 -2.88 -17.64 -68.96
CA LEU A 296 -2.74 -16.90 -70.25
C LEU A 296 -2.59 -15.35 -70.26
N LEU A 297 -1.48 -14.98 -70.94
CA LEU A 297 -1.16 -13.80 -71.75
C LEU A 297 -0.52 -12.53 -71.12
N LEU A 298 0.75 -12.33 -71.50
CA LEU A 298 1.49 -11.05 -71.66
C LEU A 298 0.90 -10.21 -72.83
N PRO A 299 1.08 -8.87 -72.86
CA PRO A 299 2.33 -8.20 -73.32
C PRO A 299 2.83 -7.12 -72.32
N GLU A 300 4.13 -6.92 -72.14
CA GLU A 300 5.03 -5.97 -72.84
C GLU A 300 4.59 -4.49 -72.81
N ASP A 301 5.36 -3.64 -72.10
CA ASP A 301 5.97 -2.36 -72.55
C ASP A 301 6.72 -1.73 -71.34
N ASP A 302 8.06 -1.76 -71.31
CA ASP A 302 9.00 -0.66 -71.66
C ASP A 302 9.37 0.22 -70.44
N SER A 303 10.56 0.03 -69.84
CA SER A 303 11.77 0.90 -69.96
C SER A 303 11.60 2.28 -69.30
N LEU A 304 12.48 2.89 -68.50
CA LEU A 304 13.91 2.78 -68.16
C LEU A 304 14.16 3.67 -66.86
N PRO A 305 15.39 3.96 -66.35
CA PRO A 305 15.79 3.82 -64.94
C PRO A 305 16.10 5.16 -64.21
N PRO A 306 16.53 5.17 -62.92
CA PRO A 306 17.00 6.38 -62.26
C PRO A 306 18.48 6.70 -62.59
N PRO A 307 18.90 7.97 -62.59
CA PRO A 307 20.30 8.32 -62.76
C PRO A 307 21.09 8.04 -61.47
N GLN A 308 22.25 7.41 -61.65
CA GLN A 308 23.35 7.37 -60.68
C GLN A 308 24.24 8.60 -60.91
N GLY A 309 24.64 9.27 -59.82
CA GLY A 309 25.56 10.41 -59.80
C GLY A 309 25.51 11.14 -58.48
#